data_AF-A0A258J252-F1
#
_entry.id   AF-A0A258J252-F1
#
_cell.length_a   1.000
_cell.length_b   1.000
_cell.length_c   1.000
_cell.angle_alpha   90.00
_cell.angle_beta   90.00
_cell.angle_gamma   90.00
#
_symmetry.space_group_name_H-M   'P 1'
#
loop_
_entity.id
_entity.type
_entity.pdbx_description
1 polymer ?
#
loop_
_entity_poly.entity_id
_entity_poly.type
_entity_poly.pdbx_seq_one_letter_code
_entity_poly.pdbx_strand_id
1 'polypeptide(L)' 'MMDQPYMMIGYWSAWHWIAFVLFVTLLLYPVGRILARIGFSPLWSIVALVPLANLVGLWIVALQEWPRDRSGSR' A
#
# COMPACT_ATOMS: atom_id res chain seq x y z
N MET A 1 20.72 21.76 39.72
CA MET A 1 20.57 21.60 38.26
C MET A 1 20.43 20.11 38.03
N MET A 2 19.20 19.61 37.89
CA MET A 2 18.94 18.17 37.72
C MET A 2 19.09 17.83 36.25
N ASP A 3 20.18 17.15 35.94
CA ASP A 3 20.49 16.43 34.71
C ASP A 3 19.39 15.41 34.43
N GLN A 4 18.43 15.82 33.60
CA GLN A 4 17.42 14.94 33.02
C GLN A 4 18.16 13.87 32.18
N PRO A 5 18.27 12.61 32.64
CA PRO A 5 18.90 11.60 31.84
C PRO A 5 17.89 11.29 30.74
N TYR A 6 18.26 11.68 29.54
CA TYR A 6 17.79 11.30 28.21
C TYR A 6 17.41 9.80 28.10
N MET A 7 16.38 9.36 28.83
CA MET A 7 15.65 8.12 28.60
C MET A 7 14.86 8.27 27.29
N MET A 8 15.60 8.41 26.20
CA MET A 8 15.15 8.51 24.82
C MET A 8 15.62 7.25 24.07
N ILE A 9 15.50 6.08 24.70
CA ILE A 9 15.74 4.79 24.04
C ILE A 9 14.66 3.80 24.49
N GLY A 10 13.42 4.04 24.05
CA GLY A 10 12.30 3.11 24.22
C GLY A 10 11.37 3.10 23.01
N TYR A 11 11.88 3.44 21.83
CA TYR A 11 11.04 3.94 20.73
C TYR A 11 10.33 2.89 19.87
N TRP A 12 10.68 1.58 19.92
CA TRP A 12 10.06 0.58 19.04
C TRP A 12 10.04 -0.80 19.73
N SER A 13 9.05 -1.05 20.59
CA SER A 13 8.84 -2.40 21.11
C SER A 13 8.52 -3.37 19.96
N ALA A 14 8.78 -4.67 20.15
CA ALA A 14 8.45 -5.69 19.14
C ALA A 14 6.98 -5.61 18.68
N TRP A 15 6.09 -5.14 19.55
CA TRP A 15 4.69 -4.88 19.26
C TRP A 15 4.48 -3.87 18.13
N HIS A 16 5.31 -2.82 18.05
CA HIS A 16 5.22 -1.82 16.99
C HIS A 16 5.43 -2.47 15.61
N TRP A 17 6.45 -3.32 15.47
CA TRP A 17 6.75 -3.99 14.20
C TRP A 17 5.67 -5.01 13.81
N ILE A 18 5.10 -5.72 14.78
CA ILE A 18 3.96 -6.62 14.54
C ILE A 18 2.75 -5.83 14.04
N ALA A 19 2.39 -4.74 14.72
CA ALA A 19 1.28 -3.89 14.31
C ALA A 19 1.51 -3.26 12.92
N PHE A 20 2.74 -2.85 12.62
CA PHE A 20 3.12 -2.32 11.31
C PHE A 20 2.94 -3.35 10.19
N VAL A 21 3.46 -4.57 10.36
CA VAL A 21 3.31 -5.65 9.37
C VAL A 21 1.83 -6.00 9.16
N LEU A 22 1.04 -6.06 10.24
CA LEU A 22 -0.41 -6.28 10.15
C LEU A 22 -1.11 -5.18 9.36
N PHE A 23 -0.79 -3.92 9.64
CA PHE A 23 -1.35 -2.78 8.92
C PHE A 23 -0.99 -2.81 7.42
N VAL A 24 0.29 -3.02 7.10
CA VAL A 24 0.76 -3.14 5.70
C VAL A 24 0.04 -4.29 4.99
N THR A 25 -0.09 -5.44 5.62
CA THR A 25 -0.77 -6.60 5.02
C THR A 25 -2.25 -6.34 4.79
N LEU A 26 -2.92 -5.71 5.76
CA LEU A 26 -4.34 -5.34 5.67
C LEU A 26 -4.61 -4.33 4.56
N LEU A 27 -3.63 -3.48 4.23
CA LEU A 27 -3.72 -2.51 3.13
C LEU A 27 -3.37 -3.15 1.79
N LEU A 28 -2.27 -3.90 1.70
CA LEU A 28 -1.79 -4.50 0.45
C LEU A 28 -2.72 -5.59 -0.09
N TYR A 29 -3.29 -6.41 0.79
CA TYR A 29 -4.16 -7.52 0.39
C TYR A 29 -5.37 -7.08 -0.45
N PRO A 30 -6.24 -6.17 0.02
CA PRO A 30 -7.39 -5.72 -0.77
C PRO A 30 -6.98 -4.97 -2.03
N VAL A 31 -5.93 -4.15 -1.99
CA VAL A 31 -5.42 -3.43 -3.16
C VAL A 31 -4.92 -4.41 -4.23
N GLY A 32 -4.11 -5.40 -3.83
CA GLY A 32 -3.61 -6.44 -4.72
C GLY A 32 -4.74 -7.27 -5.34
N ARG A 33 -5.79 -7.56 -4.55
CA ARG A 33 -7.00 -8.22 -5.04
C ARG A 33 -7.69 -7.36 -6.12
N ILE A 34 -7.88 -6.06 -5.88
CA ILE A 34 -8.51 -5.15 -6.84
C ILE A 34 -7.70 -5.11 -8.14
N LEU A 35 -6.38 -4.92 -8.05
CA LEU A 35 -5.48 -4.91 -9.20
C LEU A 35 -5.56 -6.22 -10.01
N ALA A 36 -5.64 -7.36 -9.33
CA ALA A 36 -5.84 -8.65 -9.99
C ALA A 36 -7.17 -8.74 -10.77
N ARG A 37 -8.26 -8.11 -10.29
CA ARG A 37 -9.54 -8.08 -11.02
C ARG A 37 -9.45 -7.34 -12.34
N ILE A 38 -8.66 -6.27 -12.36
CA ILE A 38 -8.52 -5.40 -13.52
C ILE A 38 -7.38 -5.83 -14.46
N GLY A 39 -6.76 -6.99 -14.19
CA GLY A 39 -5.74 -7.60 -15.05
C GLY A 39 -4.30 -7.17 -14.74
N PHE A 40 -4.07 -6.45 -13.65
CA PHE A 40 -2.73 -6.09 -13.18
C PHE A 40 -2.16 -7.16 -12.24
N SER A 41 -0.83 -7.26 -12.16
CA SER A 41 -0.17 -8.13 -11.19
C SER A 41 -0.45 -7.63 -9.75
N PRO A 42 -0.84 -8.50 -8.79
CA PRO A 42 -1.07 -8.10 -7.39
C PRO A 42 0.11 -7.39 -6.72
N LEU A 43 1.34 -7.61 -7.21
CA LEU A 43 2.56 -6.97 -6.71
C LEU A 43 2.54 -5.45 -6.87
N TRP A 44 1.76 -4.92 -7.82
CA TRP A 44 1.56 -3.48 -7.97
C TRP A 44 0.91 -2.83 -6.74
N SER A 45 0.32 -3.60 -5.82
CA SER A 45 -0.19 -3.09 -4.56
C SER A 45 0.87 -2.40 -3.71
N ILE A 46 2.16 -2.78 -3.83
CA ILE A 46 3.25 -2.15 -3.07
C ILE A 46 3.38 -0.64 -3.36
N VAL A 47 2.97 -0.21 -4.56
CA VAL A 47 2.93 1.20 -4.96
C VAL A 47 2.02 2.02 -4.04
N ALA A 48 0.99 1.40 -3.43
CA ALA A 48 0.09 2.04 -2.50
C ALA A 48 0.77 2.51 -1.19
N LEU A 49 1.93 1.96 -0.84
CA LEU A 49 2.67 2.36 0.35
C LEU A 49 3.43 3.68 0.18
N VAL A 50 3.68 4.11 -1.06
CA VAL A 50 4.44 5.32 -1.37
C VAL A 50 3.48 6.39 -1.90
N PRO A 51 3.21 7.49 -1.16
CA PRO A 51 2.12 8.42 -1.50
C PRO A 51 2.15 8.95 -2.94
N LEU A 52 3.32 9.39 -3.41
CA LEU A 52 3.47 9.91 -4.77
C LEU A 52 3.33 8.82 -5.83
N ALA A 53 3.91 7.64 -5.59
CA ALA A 53 3.81 6.52 -6.53
C ALA A 53 2.37 5.99 -6.58
N ASN A 54 1.66 5.96 -5.44
CA ASN A 54 0.25 5.61 -5.37
C ASN A 54 -0.60 6.55 -6.23
N LEU A 55 -0.34 7.85 -6.18
CA LEU A 55 -1.01 8.83 -7.03
C LEU A 55 -0.79 8.50 -8.52
N VAL A 56 0.45 8.29 -8.93
CA VAL A 56 0.77 7.91 -10.32
C VAL A 56 0.12 6.58 -10.71
N GLY A 57 0.15 5.58 -9.83
CA GLY A 57 -0.48 4.28 -10.04
C GLY A 57 -1.99 4.37 -10.23
N LEU A 58 -2.66 5.20 -9.43
CA LEU A 58 -4.09 5.48 -9.58
C LEU A 58 -4.40 6.20 -10.90
N TRP A 59 -3.56 7.16 -11.32
CA TRP A 59 -3.70 7.81 -12.63
C TRP A 59 -3.58 6.80 -13.77
N ILE A 60 -2.58 5.91 -13.71
CA ILE A 60 -2.42 4.84 -14.72
C ILE A 60 -3.67 3.98 -14.77
N VAL A 61 -4.15 3.48 -13.63
CA VAL A 61 -5.37 2.65 -13.57
C VAL A 61 -6.60 3.39 -14.09
N ALA A 62 -6.75 4.69 -13.79
CA ALA A 62 -7.88 5.50 -14.22
C ALA A 62 -7.92 5.74 -15.74
N LEU A 63 -6.75 5.80 -16.38
CA LEU A 63 -6.63 6.02 -17.83
C LEU A 63 -6.70 4.72 -18.65
N GLN A 64 -6.73 3.56 -18.00
CA GLN A 64 -6.79 2.27 -18.69
C GLN A 64 -8.24 1.87 -18.96
N GLU A 65 -8.46 1.21 -20.09
CA GLU A 65 -9.76 0.64 -20.43
C GLU A 65 -10.16 -0.44 -19.43
N TRP A 66 -11.41 -0.37 -18.97
CA TRP A 66 -11.95 -1.35 -18.06
C TRP A 66 -12.10 -2.71 -18.77
N PRO A 67 -11.88 -3.84 -18.07
CA PRO A 67 -11.96 -5.17 -18.69
C PRO A 67 -13.28 -5.47 -19.39
N ARG A 68 -14.39 -4.84 -18.95
CA ARG A 68 -15.72 -4.98 -19.55
C ARG A 68 -15.78 -4.37 -20.96
N ASP A 69 -15.09 -3.26 -21.18
CA ASP A 69 -15.16 -2.52 -22.44
C ASP A 69 -14.42 -3.25 -23.57
N ARG A 70 -13.38 -4.04 -23.22
CA ARG A 70 -12.65 -4.91 -24.16
C ARG A 70 -13.51 -6.02 -24.78
N SER A 71 -14.62 -6.40 -24.15
CA SER A 71 -15.50 -7.47 -24.65
C SER A 71 -16.53 -7.01 -25.68
N GLY A 72 -16.75 -5.70 -25.82
CA GLY A 72 -17.79 -5.11 -26.68
C GLY A 72 -17.33 -4.67 -28.07
N SER A 73 -16.04 -4.76 -28.39
CA SER A 73 -15.48 -4.27 -29.67
C SER A 73 -15.28 -5.37 -30.73
N ARG A 74 -16.22 -6.33 -30.82
CA ARG A 74 -16.25 -7.34 -31.91
C ARG A 74 -17.42 -7.10 -32.83
#